data_AF-A0A917J3H2-F1
#
_entry.id   AF-A0A917J3H2-F1
#
_cell.length_a   1.000
_cell.length_b   1.000
_cell.length_c   1.000
_cell.angle_alpha   90.00
_cell.angle_beta   90.00
_cell.angle_gamma   90.00
#
_symmetry.space_group_name_H-M   'P 1'
#
loop_
_entity.id
_entity.type
_entity.pdbx_description
1 polymer ?
#
loop_
_entity_poly.entity_id
_entity_poly.type
_entity_poly.pdbx_seq_one_letter_code
_entity_poly.pdbx_strand_id
1 'polypeptide(L)'
;MNQLQSLKISLDSFLYQTEKIHHHLQNRSGTFDPGSIDLDYKLYCQQYNAIREFTHNLPGGETIDMLKKRMAGLPAITEFDFRHEPSGFSLDVILPIVGEWLKDTFTTGKLQEKMEDIYRGLHTIQFMLKGLTNSQVAD
;
A
#
# COMPACT_ATOMS: atom_id res chain seq x y z
N MET A 1 8.68 -24.87 -6.15
CA MET A 1 8.53 -23.44 -6.48
C MET A 1 9.29 -22.65 -5.42
N ASN A 2 10.27 -21.85 -5.83
CA ASN A 2 11.15 -21.14 -4.89
C ASN A 2 10.35 -20.03 -4.16
N GLN A 3 10.51 -19.89 -2.85
CA GLN A 3 9.78 -18.90 -2.02
C GLN A 3 9.90 -17.47 -2.59
N LEU A 4 11.03 -17.12 -3.22
CA LEU A 4 11.25 -15.82 -3.86
C LEU A 4 10.45 -15.66 -5.16
N GLN A 5 10.24 -16.72 -5.93
CA GLN A 5 9.39 -16.69 -7.12
C GLN A 5 7.92 -16.50 -6.73
N SER A 6 7.47 -17.16 -5.67
CA SER A 6 6.12 -16.95 -5.12
C SER A 6 5.93 -15.52 -4.63
N LEU A 7 6.91 -14.96 -3.91
CA LEU A 7 6.86 -13.56 -3.48
C LEU A 7 6.81 -12.59 -4.65
N LYS A 8 7.62 -12.82 -5.69
CA LYS A 8 7.62 -11.99 -6.90
C LYS A 8 6.24 -11.96 -7.55
N ILE A 9 5.60 -13.12 -7.76
CA ILE A 9 4.27 -13.19 -8.38
C ILE A 9 3.23 -12.46 -7.53
N SER A 10 3.21 -12.71 -6.21
CA SER A 10 2.29 -12.04 -5.30
C SER A 10 2.50 -10.52 -5.29
N LEU A 11 3.75 -10.08 -5.33
CA LEU A 11 4.10 -8.66 -5.31
C LEU A 11 3.76 -7.96 -6.63
N ASP A 12 3.95 -8.62 -7.78
CA ASP A 12 3.55 -8.11 -9.09
C ASP A 12 2.03 -7.93 -9.16
N SER A 13 1.26 -8.93 -8.68
CA SER A 13 -0.21 -8.84 -8.62
C SER A 13 -0.68 -7.75 -7.65
N PHE A 14 0.02 -7.56 -6.53
CA PHE A 14 -0.31 -6.53 -5.55
C PHE A 14 0.03 -5.13 -6.06
N LEU A 15 1.17 -4.97 -6.73
CA LEU A 15 1.60 -3.71 -7.34
C LEU A 15 0.56 -3.19 -8.34
N TYR A 16 -0.02 -4.07 -9.17
CA TYR A 16 -1.09 -3.70 -10.09
C TYR A 16 -2.31 -3.09 -9.38
N GLN A 17 -2.71 -3.65 -8.24
CA GLN A 17 -3.79 -3.09 -7.43
C GLN A 17 -3.38 -1.76 -6.79
N THR A 18 -2.16 -1.67 -6.27
CA THR A 18 -1.60 -0.42 -5.72
C THR A 18 -1.56 0.70 -6.78
N GLU A 19 -1.14 0.39 -8.01
CA GLU A 19 -1.13 1.31 -9.16
C GLU A 19 -2.52 1.87 -9.46
N LYS A 20 -3.54 1.00 -9.47
CA LYS A 20 -4.94 1.41 -9.72
C LYS A 20 -5.42 2.43 -8.68
N ILE A 21 -5.13 2.17 -7.40
CA ILE A 21 -5.49 3.07 -6.29
C ILE A 21 -4.70 4.38 -6.39
N HIS A 22 -3.39 4.29 -6.61
CA HIS A 22 -2.49 5.43 -6.71
C HIS A 22 -2.86 6.37 -7.86
N HIS A 23 -3.09 5.82 -9.06
CA HIS A 23 -3.56 6.60 -10.20
C HIS A 23 -4.93 7.22 -9.97
N HIS A 24 -5.83 6.53 -9.26
CA HIS A 24 -7.12 7.10 -8.93
C HIS A 24 -6.99 8.31 -7.99
N LEU A 25 -6.13 8.20 -6.97
CA LEU A 25 -5.84 9.30 -6.04
C LEU A 25 -5.13 10.48 -6.71
N GLN A 26 -4.27 10.24 -7.71
CA GLN A 26 -3.60 11.31 -8.45
C GLN A 26 -4.54 12.04 -9.43
N ASN A 27 -5.49 11.33 -10.04
CA ASN A 27 -6.32 11.87 -11.12
C ASN A 27 -7.64 12.51 -10.65
N ARG A 28 -7.99 12.41 -9.35
CA ARG A 28 -9.18 13.05 -8.79
C ARG A 28 -8.82 14.11 -7.76
N SER A 29 -9.35 15.32 -7.95
CA SER A 29 -9.45 16.32 -6.91
C SER A 29 -10.73 16.09 -6.10
N GLY A 30 -10.59 15.67 -4.83
CA GLY A 30 -11.74 15.49 -3.91
C GLY A 30 -11.71 14.19 -3.12
N THR A 31 -12.86 13.82 -2.54
CA THR A 31 -13.09 12.62 -1.72
C THR A 31 -12.75 11.31 -2.46
N PHE A 32 -11.99 10.42 -1.82
CA PHE A 32 -11.69 9.09 -2.36
C PHE A 32 -12.91 8.14 -2.25
N ASP A 33 -13.53 7.76 -3.37
CA ASP A 33 -14.60 6.76 -3.34
C ASP A 33 -14.06 5.36 -3.74
N PRO A 34 -13.89 4.41 -2.81
CA PRO A 34 -13.42 3.06 -3.13
C PRO A 34 -14.38 2.30 -4.06
N GLY A 35 -15.67 2.63 -4.06
CA GLY A 35 -16.65 2.05 -4.98
C GLY A 35 -16.42 2.44 -6.44
N SER A 36 -15.82 3.61 -6.67
CA SER A 36 -15.54 4.11 -8.02
C SER A 36 -14.39 3.38 -8.74
N ILE A 37 -13.61 2.59 -8.00
CA ILE A 37 -12.51 1.77 -8.54
C ILE A 37 -12.71 0.28 -8.31
N ASP A 38 -13.90 -0.16 -7.90
CA ASP A 38 -14.18 -1.58 -7.62
C ASP A 38 -13.08 -2.19 -6.72
N LEU A 39 -12.74 -1.49 -5.63
CA LEU A 39 -11.70 -1.90 -4.70
C LEU A 39 -12.32 -2.54 -3.46
N ASP A 40 -12.02 -3.80 -3.23
CA ASP A 40 -12.15 -4.40 -1.90
C ASP A 40 -10.93 -4.00 -1.04
N TYR A 41 -11.05 -2.88 -0.33
CA TYR A 41 -9.97 -2.36 0.50
C TYR A 41 -9.61 -3.28 1.67
N LYS A 42 -10.53 -4.17 2.09
CA LYS A 42 -10.24 -5.17 3.14
C LYS A 42 -9.31 -6.23 2.59
N LEU A 43 -9.65 -6.77 1.41
CA LEU A 43 -8.80 -7.73 0.71
C LEU A 43 -7.42 -7.13 0.41
N TYR A 44 -7.37 -5.86 -0.02
CA TYR A 44 -6.10 -5.15 -0.24
C TYR A 44 -5.24 -5.09 1.03
N CYS A 45 -5.81 -4.66 2.17
CA CYS A 45 -5.09 -4.61 3.44
C CYS A 45 -4.62 -6.00 3.90
N GLN A 46 -5.43 -7.03 3.69
CA GLN A 46 -5.08 -8.42 4.01
C GLN A 46 -3.90 -8.91 3.17
N GLN A 47 -3.92 -8.66 1.85
CA GLN A 47 -2.84 -9.02 0.94
C GLN A 47 -1.55 -8.28 1.30
N TYR A 48 -1.63 -6.98 1.61
CA TYR A 48 -0.49 -6.19 2.06
C TYR A 48 0.18 -6.80 3.30
N ASN A 49 -0.62 -7.12 4.32
CA ASN A 49 -0.11 -7.71 5.56
C ASN A 49 0.46 -9.11 5.33
N ALA A 50 -0.19 -9.94 4.51
CA ALA A 50 0.31 -11.27 4.16
C ALA A 50 1.67 -11.19 3.42
N ILE A 51 1.85 -10.24 2.50
CA ILE A 51 3.13 -10.02 1.80
C ILE A 51 4.22 -9.58 2.78
N ARG A 52 3.91 -8.68 3.72
CA ARG A 52 4.86 -8.24 4.75
C ARG A 52 5.29 -9.38 5.66
N GLU A 53 4.33 -10.17 6.13
CA GLU A 53 4.58 -11.34 6.97
C GLU A 53 5.39 -12.40 6.24
N PHE A 54 5.02 -12.73 5.01
CA PHE A 54 5.77 -13.66 4.17
C PHE A 54 7.23 -13.21 3.99
N THR A 55 7.44 -11.92 3.69
CA THR A 55 8.78 -11.34 3.50
C THR A 55 9.59 -11.41 4.79
N HIS A 56 8.97 -11.13 5.95
CA HIS A 56 9.62 -11.23 7.26
C HIS A 56 10.13 -12.65 7.54
N ASN A 57 9.34 -13.65 7.16
CA ASN A 57 9.60 -15.07 7.39
C ASN A 57 10.54 -15.74 6.37
N LEU A 58 11.06 -14.99 5.38
CA LEU A 58 12.06 -15.53 4.45
C LEU A 58 13.34 -15.97 5.18
N PRO A 59 14.05 -17.01 4.71
CA PRO A 59 15.34 -17.38 5.27
C PRO A 59 16.35 -16.23 5.15
N GLY A 60 17.20 -16.06 6.16
CA GLY A 60 18.16 -14.95 6.24
C GLY A 60 19.23 -14.99 5.15
N GLY A 61 19.84 -13.84 4.91
CA GLY A 61 20.93 -13.62 3.94
C GLY A 61 21.07 -12.13 3.66
N GLU A 62 22.27 -11.63 3.36
CA GLU A 62 22.56 -10.18 3.30
C GLU A 62 21.56 -9.40 2.42
N THR A 63 21.28 -9.89 1.21
CA THR A 63 20.33 -9.26 0.30
C THR A 63 18.87 -9.47 0.69
N ILE A 64 18.53 -10.59 1.35
CA ILE A 64 17.19 -10.84 1.90
C ILE A 64 16.92 -9.95 3.11
N ASP A 65 17.94 -9.67 3.93
CA ASP A 65 17.83 -8.78 5.07
C ASP A 65 17.60 -7.33 4.62
N MET A 66 18.20 -6.91 3.50
CA MET A 66 17.87 -5.63 2.86
C MET A 66 16.40 -5.58 2.40
N LEU A 67 15.91 -6.65 1.76
CA LEU A 67 14.51 -6.77 1.34
C LEU A 67 13.56 -6.68 2.54
N LYS A 68 13.84 -7.42 3.62
CA LYS A 68 13.08 -7.39 4.88
C LYS A 68 13.04 -5.99 5.49
N LYS A 69 14.20 -5.32 5.58
CA LYS A 69 14.29 -3.93 6.08
C LYS A 69 13.44 -2.99 5.24
N ARG A 70 13.45 -3.16 3.92
CA ARG A 70 12.69 -2.28 3.02
C ARG A 70 11.19 -2.50 3.12
N MET A 71 10.75 -3.75 3.19
CA MET A 71 9.34 -4.10 3.43
C MET A 71 8.86 -3.64 4.81
N ALA A 72 9.70 -3.74 5.84
CA ALA A 72 9.39 -3.25 7.19
C ALA A 72 9.26 -1.72 7.24
N GLY A 73 10.03 -1.00 6.43
CA GLY A 73 9.99 0.46 6.33
C GLY A 73 8.81 1.04 5.55
N LEU A 74 7.97 0.21 4.92
CA LEU A 74 6.74 0.69 4.29
C LEU A 74 5.71 1.12 5.34
N PRO A 75 4.93 2.19 5.08
CA PRO A 75 3.93 2.66 6.03
C PRO A 75 2.82 1.61 6.18
N ALA A 76 2.34 1.43 7.41
CA ALA A 76 1.21 0.57 7.65
C ALA A 76 -0.06 1.16 7.00
N ILE A 77 -0.80 0.30 6.31
CA ILE A 77 -2.12 0.61 5.75
C ILE A 77 -3.17 -0.33 6.32
N THR A 78 -4.29 0.25 6.70
CA THR A 78 -5.40 -0.42 7.39
C THR A 78 -6.72 -0.03 6.76
N GLU A 79 -7.79 -0.74 7.11
CA GLU A 79 -9.13 -0.40 6.63
C GLU A 79 -9.53 1.04 7.02
N PHE A 80 -9.04 1.57 8.14
CA PHE A 80 -9.32 2.94 8.58
C PHE A 80 -8.79 3.99 7.60
N ASP A 81 -7.71 3.69 6.88
CA ASP A 81 -7.15 4.61 5.88
C ASP A 81 -8.05 4.73 4.65
N PHE A 82 -8.90 3.73 4.40
CA PHE A 82 -9.85 3.70 3.28
C PHE A 82 -11.29 4.05 3.69
N ARG A 83 -11.60 3.97 4.98
CA ARG A 83 -12.92 4.31 5.50
C ARG A 83 -13.04 5.83 5.62
N HIS A 84 -14.08 6.36 4.99
CA HIS A 84 -14.61 7.68 5.36
C HIS A 84 -15.27 7.51 6.73
N GLU A 85 -14.50 7.68 7.80
CA GLU A 85 -15.10 7.82 9.11
C GLU A 85 -15.38 9.30 9.37
N PRO A 86 -16.66 9.73 9.42
CA PRO A 86 -17.07 10.82 10.28
C PRO A 86 -16.99 10.33 11.73
N SER A 87 -15.81 9.87 12.18
CA SER A 87 -15.60 9.46 13.56
C SER A 87 -15.59 10.74 14.40
N GLY A 88 -16.75 11.11 14.92
CA GLY A 88 -16.97 11.55 16.30
C GLY A 88 -16.12 12.68 16.91
N PHE A 89 -15.24 13.32 16.16
CA PHE A 89 -14.63 14.58 16.57
C PHE A 89 -15.67 15.67 16.32
N SER A 90 -16.39 16.00 17.38
CA SER A 90 -17.04 17.29 17.59
C SER A 90 -16.02 18.39 17.35
N LEU A 91 -15.88 18.78 16.08
CA LEU A 91 -15.54 20.15 15.71
C LEU A 91 -16.84 20.95 15.85
N ASP A 92 -17.38 21.01 17.07
CA ASP A 92 -18.59 21.76 17.42
C ASP A 92 -18.40 23.29 17.34
N VAL A 93 -17.46 23.77 16.52
CA VAL A 93 -17.16 25.21 16.47
C VAL A 93 -17.07 25.79 15.06
N ILE A 94 -16.96 25.02 13.96
CA ILE A 94 -16.83 25.66 12.64
C ILE A 94 -17.58 24.89 11.54
N LEU A 95 -18.76 25.43 11.17
CA LEU A 95 -19.51 25.29 9.91
C LEU A 95 -19.67 23.87 9.32
N PRO A 96 -20.89 23.30 9.30
CA PRO A 96 -21.13 21.88 8.96
C PRO A 96 -20.72 21.51 7.52
N ILE A 97 -20.74 22.45 6.58
CA ILE A 97 -20.43 22.16 5.16
C ILE A 97 -18.92 22.29 4.88
N VAL A 98 -18.21 23.17 5.60
CA VAL A 98 -16.76 23.39 5.35
C VAL A 98 -15.92 22.36 6.12
N GLY A 99 -16.37 21.95 7.32
CA GLY A 99 -15.67 20.97 8.15
C GLY A 99 -15.63 19.57 7.53
N GLU A 100 -16.71 19.12 6.87
CA GLU A 100 -16.74 17.84 6.16
C GLU A 100 -15.78 17.84 4.96
N TRP A 101 -15.84 18.87 4.12
CA TRP A 101 -14.92 19.02 2.97
C TRP A 101 -13.43 19.09 3.38
N LEU A 102 -13.11 19.77 4.48
CA LEU A 102 -11.74 19.86 5.00
C LEU A 102 -11.26 18.51 5.57
N LYS A 103 -12.12 17.78 6.29
CA LYS A 103 -11.78 16.44 6.79
C LYS A 103 -11.52 15.48 5.64
N ASP A 104 -12.38 15.49 4.63
CA ASP A 104 -12.28 14.62 3.45
C ASP A 104 -11.03 14.89 2.61
N THR A 105 -10.67 16.18 2.46
CA THR A 105 -9.44 16.58 1.76
C THR A 105 -8.21 16.11 2.54
N PHE A 106 -8.24 16.17 3.87
CA PHE A 106 -7.11 15.78 4.71
C PHE A 106 -6.93 14.26 4.83
N THR A 107 -8.01 13.49 4.95
CA THR A 107 -7.97 12.02 4.92
C THR A 107 -7.53 11.51 3.56
N THR A 108 -8.06 12.07 2.48
CA THR A 108 -7.66 11.71 1.12
C THR A 108 -6.20 12.09 0.84
N GLY A 109 -5.75 13.27 1.29
CA GLY A 109 -4.35 13.68 1.18
C GLY A 109 -3.39 12.75 1.92
N LYS A 110 -3.73 12.33 3.14
CA LYS A 110 -2.94 11.33 3.90
C LYS A 110 -2.93 9.96 3.24
N LEU A 111 -4.06 9.51 2.71
CA LEU A 111 -4.14 8.26 1.95
C LEU A 111 -3.28 8.34 0.69
N GLN A 112 -3.32 9.46 -0.02
CA GLN A 112 -2.48 9.72 -1.20
C GLN A 112 -0.98 9.67 -0.86
N GLU A 113 -0.55 10.34 0.20
CA GLU A 113 0.85 10.30 0.67
C GLU A 113 1.28 8.87 1.01
N LYS A 114 0.47 8.14 1.80
CA LYS A 114 0.75 6.73 2.14
C LYS A 114 0.83 5.85 0.90
N MET A 115 -0.10 6.04 -0.05
CA MET A 115 -0.15 5.24 -1.27
C MET A 115 1.03 5.55 -2.21
N GLU A 116 1.49 6.80 -2.28
CA GLU A 116 2.71 7.18 -3.01
C GLU A 116 3.95 6.48 -2.41
N ASP A 117 4.08 6.48 -1.08
CA ASP A 117 5.20 5.82 -0.39
C ASP A 117 5.16 4.30 -0.58
N ILE A 118 3.98 3.68 -0.48
CA ILE A 118 3.79 2.25 -0.75
C ILE A 118 4.14 1.94 -2.20
N TYR A 119 3.63 2.72 -3.15
CA TYR A 119 3.89 2.52 -4.58
C TYR A 119 5.39 2.55 -4.92
N ARG A 120 6.10 3.60 -4.50
CA ARG A 120 7.56 3.73 -4.69
C ARG A 120 8.34 2.61 -4.01
N GLY A 121 7.92 2.28 -2.78
CA GLY A 121 8.53 1.23 -1.98
C GLY A 121 8.41 -0.16 -2.61
N LEU A 122 7.21 -0.51 -3.10
CA LEU A 122 6.96 -1.78 -3.79
C LEU A 122 7.73 -1.87 -5.11
N HIS A 123 7.84 -0.80 -5.89
CA HIS A 123 8.68 -0.83 -7.10
C HIS A 123 10.16 -1.10 -6.78
N THR A 124 10.67 -0.49 -5.72
CA THR A 124 12.04 -0.77 -5.25
C THR A 124 12.19 -2.23 -4.87
N ILE A 125 11.22 -2.78 -4.14
CA ILE A 125 11.21 -4.19 -3.72
C ILE A 125 11.11 -5.12 -4.95
N GLN A 126 10.26 -4.80 -5.92
CA GLN A 126 10.13 -5.56 -7.17
C GLN A 126 11.46 -5.60 -7.93
N PHE A 127 12.18 -4.48 -8.00
CA PHE A 127 13.50 -4.40 -8.61
C PHE A 127 14.50 -5.32 -7.89
N MET A 128 14.54 -5.29 -6.55
CA MET A 128 15.41 -6.16 -5.75
C MET A 128 15.07 -7.65 -5.96
N LEU A 129 13.77 -7.99 -5.99
CA LEU A 129 13.31 -9.36 -6.24
C LEU A 129 13.69 -9.85 -7.64
N LYS A 130 13.57 -9.00 -8.67
CA LYS A 130 14.02 -9.34 -10.04
C LYS A 130 15.52 -9.67 -10.05
N GLY A 131 16.35 -8.85 -9.39
CA GLY A 131 17.78 -9.12 -9.24
C GLY A 131 18.05 -10.47 -8.56
N LEU A 132 17.43 -10.71 -7.41
CA LEU A 132 17.56 -11.96 -6.65
C LEU A 132 17.14 -13.21 -7.45
N THR A 133 16.00 -13.14 -8.16
CA THR A 133 15.50 -14.28 -8.94
C THR A 133 16.36 -14.57 -10.17
N ASN A 134 17.00 -13.56 -10.77
CA ASN A 134 17.88 -13.75 -11.91
C ASN A 134 19.24 -14.32 -11.50
N SER A 135 19.77 -13.91 -10.34
CA SER A 135 21.02 -14.47 -9.80
C SER A 135 20.89 -15.96 -9.45
N GLN A 136 19.73 -16.41 -8.96
CA GLN A 136 19.50 -17.82 -8.64
C GLN A 136 19.32 -18.75 -9.85
N VAL A 137 19.19 -18.21 -11.07
CA VAL A 137 19.09 -19.00 -12.31
C VAL A 137 20.45 -19.09 -13.02
N ALA A 138 21.44 -18.30 -12.58
CA ALA A 138 22.78 -18.25 -13.15
C ALA A 138 23.80 -19.16 -12.42
N ASP A 139 23.40 -19.76 -11.30
CA ASP A 139 24.10 -20.85 -10.59
C ASP A 139 23.45 -22.20 -10.90
#